data_AF-A0A7W9CA13-F1
#
_entry.id   AF-A0A7W9CA13-F1
#
_cell.length_a   1.000
_cell.length_b   1.000
_cell.length_c   1.000
_cell.angle_alpha   90.00
_cell.angle_beta   90.00
_cell.angle_gamma   90.00
#
_symmetry.space_group_name_H-M   'P 1'
#
loop_
_entity.id
_entity.type
_entity.pdbx_description
1 polymer ?
#
loop_
_entity_poly.entity_id
_entity_poly.type
_entity_poly.pdbx_seq_one_letter_code
_entity_poly.pdbx_strand_id
1 'polypeptide(L)'
;MSTSPPFLRERRGGRVSLAVGILAAFGAVMLAASVQGTPTLTPADFLSSTPAPVVLPDEAASPLATPMPLPEPSNDVVGAILGVIFLLLGAAVVALLATLLVRALMRMWRDRPHRRRDTAEVGAETVSTEAPREADAAAPVIRRGIAGALRIIDERADPHDAIIAAWVGLEESAADAGLVRGRSETPAEFTLRIITRREGITDAATSLLRLYEQIRFGGHASGEDDRAAARSALRMIEEGWR
;
A
#
# COMPACT_ATOMS: atom_id res chain seq x y z
N MET A 1 -20.74 45.78 -12.67
CA MET A 1 -21.28 45.16 -11.43
C MET A 1 -21.50 43.68 -11.72
N SER A 2 -20.49 42.84 -11.51
CA SER A 2 -20.51 41.43 -11.90
C SER A 2 -20.50 40.56 -10.64
N THR A 3 -21.62 39.88 -10.40
CA THR A 3 -21.86 38.93 -9.32
C THR A 3 -21.22 37.59 -9.69
N SER A 4 -20.22 37.16 -8.92
CA SER A 4 -19.64 35.81 -9.01
C SER A 4 -20.46 34.81 -8.20
N PRO A 5 -20.75 33.60 -8.70
CA PRO A 5 -21.40 32.56 -7.91
C PRO A 5 -20.39 31.84 -6.98
N PRO A 6 -20.84 31.33 -5.82
CA PRO A 6 -19.99 30.66 -4.85
C PRO A 6 -19.65 29.22 -5.30
N PHE A 7 -18.39 28.91 -5.12
CA PHE A 7 -17.73 27.62 -5.27
C PHE A 7 -18.37 26.56 -4.37
N LEU A 8 -19.10 25.63 -4.98
CA LEU A 8 -19.40 24.32 -4.40
C LEU A 8 -18.09 23.51 -4.32
N ARG A 9 -17.32 23.75 -3.26
CA ARG A 9 -16.24 22.86 -2.81
C ARG A 9 -16.75 22.05 -1.62
N GLU A 10 -16.22 20.84 -1.49
CA GLU A 10 -16.34 19.94 -0.33
C GLU A 10 -17.55 19.00 -0.25
N ARG A 11 -17.57 17.97 -1.13
CA ARG A 11 -18.15 16.64 -0.78
C ARG A 11 -17.37 15.44 -1.35
N ARG A 12 -16.11 15.59 -1.77
CA ARG A 12 -15.31 14.46 -2.33
C ARG A 12 -14.59 13.62 -1.25
N GLY A 13 -14.10 14.25 -0.17
CA GLY A 13 -13.36 13.54 0.89
C GLY A 13 -14.21 12.57 1.74
N GLY A 14 -15.48 12.91 1.97
CA GLY A 14 -16.40 12.04 2.72
C GLY A 14 -16.77 10.75 1.97
N ARG A 15 -16.81 10.79 0.63
CA ARG A 15 -17.23 9.65 -0.20
C ARG A 15 -16.17 8.56 -0.28
N VAL A 16 -14.89 8.94 -0.31
CA VAL A 16 -13.77 7.99 -0.27
C VAL A 16 -13.67 7.31 1.10
N SER A 17 -13.85 8.10 2.18
CA SER A 17 -13.85 7.59 3.55
C SER A 17 -15.00 6.60 3.79
N LEU A 18 -16.18 6.90 3.24
CA LEU A 18 -17.36 6.04 3.31
C LEU A 18 -17.18 4.75 2.49
N ALA A 19 -16.57 4.84 1.29
CA ALA A 19 -16.30 3.67 0.45
C ALA A 19 -15.29 2.70 1.10
N VAL A 20 -14.22 3.22 1.71
CA VAL A 20 -13.25 2.41 2.46
C VAL A 20 -13.90 1.75 3.67
N GLY A 21 -14.76 2.48 4.40
CA GLY A 21 -15.51 1.92 5.52
C GLY A 21 -16.47 0.80 5.10
N ILE A 22 -17.17 0.96 3.98
CA ILE A 22 -18.10 -0.05 3.44
C ILE A 22 -17.33 -1.30 3.00
N LEU A 23 -16.19 -1.15 2.32
CA LEU A 23 -15.38 -2.28 1.87
C LEU A 23 -14.80 -3.07 3.05
N ALA A 24 -14.35 -2.37 4.09
CA ALA A 24 -13.86 -2.99 5.33
C ALA A 24 -14.99 -3.72 6.08
N ALA A 25 -16.16 -3.10 6.20
CA ALA A 25 -17.34 -3.74 6.80
C ALA A 25 -17.78 -4.97 6.01
N PHE A 26 -17.78 -4.89 4.67
CA PHE A 26 -18.12 -6.02 3.81
C PHE A 26 -17.12 -7.18 3.95
N GLY A 27 -15.81 -6.87 3.99
CA GLY A 27 -14.77 -7.87 4.23
C GLY A 27 -14.90 -8.55 5.60
N ALA A 28 -15.23 -7.79 6.64
CA ALA A 28 -15.48 -8.33 7.98
C ALA A 28 -16.71 -9.26 8.02
N VAL A 29 -17.81 -8.86 7.35
CA VAL A 29 -19.02 -9.69 7.24
C VAL A 29 -18.76 -10.98 6.44
N MET A 30 -18.03 -10.88 5.32
CA MET A 30 -17.63 -12.05 4.52
C MET A 30 -16.74 -13.02 5.31
N LEU A 31 -15.78 -12.51 6.08
CA LEU A 31 -14.90 -13.33 6.90
C LEU A 31 -15.67 -14.03 8.02
N ALA A 32 -16.61 -13.33 8.67
CA ALA A 32 -17.47 -13.93 9.69
C ALA A 32 -18.40 -15.01 9.11
N ALA A 33 -18.96 -14.77 7.91
CA ALA A 33 -19.79 -15.74 7.21
C ALA A 33 -19.00 -16.99 6.78
N SER A 34 -17.71 -16.83 6.43
CA SER A 34 -16.84 -17.96 6.05
C SER A 34 -16.61 -18.95 7.19
N VAL A 35 -16.67 -18.51 8.45
CA VAL A 35 -16.44 -19.36 9.62
C VAL A 35 -17.66 -20.24 9.95
N GLN A 36 -18.85 -19.91 9.42
CA GLN A 36 -20.09 -20.67 9.67
C GLN A 36 -20.27 -21.88 8.73
N GLY A 37 -19.37 -22.09 7.77
CA GLY A 37 -19.51 -23.07 6.69
C GLY A 37 -18.97 -24.48 6.98
N THR A 38 -18.96 -24.96 8.22
CA THR A 38 -18.56 -26.35 8.54
C THR A 38 -19.78 -27.27 8.61
N PRO A 39 -20.10 -28.07 7.57
CA PRO A 39 -21.16 -29.07 7.66
C PRO A 39 -20.72 -30.21 8.58
N THR A 40 -21.33 -30.30 9.76
CA THR A 40 -21.19 -31.46 10.64
C THR A 40 -22.06 -32.60 10.12
N LEU A 41 -21.42 -33.62 9.53
CA LEU A 41 -22.10 -34.86 9.17
C LEU A 41 -22.30 -35.70 10.43
N THR A 42 -23.51 -35.68 10.98
CA THR A 42 -23.93 -36.59 12.05
C THR A 42 -23.99 -38.02 11.48
N PRO A 43 -23.20 -38.99 11.96
CA PRO A 43 -23.38 -40.39 11.58
C PRO A 43 -24.74 -40.84 12.12
N ALA A 44 -25.56 -41.45 11.27
CA ALA A 44 -26.90 -41.85 11.66
C ALA A 44 -26.87 -43.14 12.49
N ASP A 45 -27.55 -43.11 13.65
CA ASP A 45 -27.74 -44.18 14.63
C ASP A 45 -28.62 -45.34 14.10
N PHE A 46 -28.22 -45.98 13.00
CA PHE A 46 -29.00 -47.08 12.42
C PHE A 46 -28.62 -48.48 12.92
N LEU A 47 -27.68 -48.62 13.87
CA LEU A 47 -27.23 -49.93 14.36
C LEU A 47 -27.59 -50.26 15.82
N SER A 48 -28.32 -49.38 16.52
CA SER A 48 -28.80 -49.66 17.88
C SER A 48 -30.25 -50.13 17.89
N SER A 49 -30.56 -51.20 17.15
CA SER A 49 -31.76 -51.99 17.43
C SER A 49 -31.38 -53.09 18.41
N THR A 50 -31.46 -52.79 19.71
CA THR A 50 -31.50 -53.82 20.76
C THR A 50 -32.97 -54.12 21.05
N PRO A 51 -33.42 -55.39 21.03
CA PRO A 51 -34.82 -55.72 21.26
C PRO A 51 -35.22 -55.36 22.70
N ALA A 52 -36.42 -54.81 22.87
CA ALA A 52 -36.96 -54.44 24.16
C ALA A 52 -37.01 -55.66 25.12
N PRO A 53 -36.44 -55.57 26.34
CA PRO A 53 -36.56 -56.65 27.30
C PRO A 53 -37.95 -56.64 27.95
N VAL A 54 -38.54 -57.83 28.01
CA VAL A 54 -39.79 -58.16 28.71
C VAL A 54 -39.65 -57.83 30.20
N VAL A 55 -40.67 -57.18 30.78
CA VAL A 55 -40.74 -56.84 32.20
C VAL A 55 -41.15 -58.08 33.00
N LEU A 56 -40.33 -58.48 33.99
CA LEU A 56 -40.74 -59.26 35.15
C LEU A 56 -40.37 -58.48 36.43
N PRO A 57 -41.26 -58.38 37.43
CA PRO A 57 -40.91 -57.85 38.75
C PRO A 57 -40.51 -59.00 39.69
N ASP A 58 -39.33 -58.93 40.33
CA ASP A 58 -39.22 -58.72 41.78
C ASP A 58 -37.76 -58.68 42.30
N GLU A 59 -37.63 -57.90 43.38
CA GLU A 59 -36.65 -57.84 44.48
C GLU A 59 -35.14 -58.18 44.37
N ALA A 60 -34.38 -57.27 45.03
CA ALA A 60 -33.08 -57.43 45.70
C ALA A 60 -31.79 -57.32 44.88
N ALA A 61 -31.19 -56.11 44.93
CA ALA A 61 -29.82 -55.85 45.41
C ALA A 61 -29.36 -54.48 44.88
N SER A 62 -28.91 -53.57 45.76
CA SER A 62 -28.16 -52.39 45.33
C SER A 62 -26.74 -52.80 44.95
N PRO A 63 -26.26 -52.52 43.72
CA PRO A 63 -24.84 -52.36 43.47
C PRO A 63 -24.48 -50.87 43.48
N LEU A 64 -23.28 -50.59 43.98
CA LEU A 64 -22.67 -49.27 44.05
C LEU A 64 -22.90 -48.44 42.77
N ALA A 65 -23.29 -47.18 42.96
CA ALA A 65 -23.28 -46.19 41.89
C ALA A 65 -21.87 -46.05 41.33
N THR A 66 -21.64 -46.58 40.14
CA THR A 66 -20.51 -46.25 39.28
C THR A 66 -20.48 -44.72 39.13
N PRO A 67 -19.34 -44.03 39.30
CA PRO A 67 -19.31 -42.59 39.09
C PRO A 67 -19.62 -42.35 37.61
N MET A 68 -20.74 -41.67 37.37
CA MET A 68 -21.07 -41.12 36.06
C MET A 68 -19.87 -40.27 35.61
N PRO A 69 -19.27 -40.49 34.43
CA PRO A 69 -18.29 -39.56 33.91
C PRO A 69 -19.03 -38.23 33.75
N LEU A 70 -18.62 -37.24 34.53
CA LEU A 70 -19.09 -35.86 34.35
C LEU A 70 -18.81 -35.50 32.88
N PRO A 71 -19.79 -34.96 32.14
CA PRO A 71 -19.49 -34.38 30.84
C PRO A 71 -18.40 -33.34 31.05
N GLU A 72 -17.21 -33.57 30.49
CA GLU A 72 -16.15 -32.56 30.53
C GLU A 72 -16.74 -31.29 29.93
N PRO A 73 -16.66 -30.13 30.64
CA PRO A 73 -17.13 -28.88 30.07
C PRO A 73 -16.33 -28.66 28.78
N SER A 74 -17.05 -28.54 27.66
CA SER A 74 -16.48 -28.38 26.33
C SER A 74 -15.61 -27.12 26.26
N ASN A 75 -14.30 -27.32 26.43
CA ASN A 75 -13.27 -26.28 26.30
C ASN A 75 -13.26 -25.60 24.93
N ASP A 76 -13.95 -26.18 23.94
CA ASP A 76 -14.10 -25.62 22.60
C ASP A 76 -14.83 -24.27 22.59
N VAL A 77 -15.82 -24.08 23.46
CA VAL A 77 -16.60 -22.82 23.51
C VAL A 77 -15.73 -21.69 24.07
N VAL A 78 -14.93 -21.98 25.11
CA VAL A 78 -14.01 -21.01 25.71
C VAL A 78 -12.89 -20.64 24.74
N GLY A 79 -12.34 -21.63 24.03
CA GLY A 79 -11.33 -21.40 22.98
C GLY A 79 -11.86 -20.56 21.81
N ALA A 80 -13.08 -20.84 21.36
CA ALA A 80 -13.74 -20.05 20.32
C ALA A 80 -14.01 -18.60 20.76
N ILE A 81 -14.48 -18.40 22.00
CA ILE A 81 -14.70 -17.06 22.56
C ILE A 81 -13.38 -16.29 22.63
N LEU A 82 -12.31 -16.91 23.13
CA LEU A 82 -10.98 -16.28 23.20
C LEU A 82 -10.44 -15.95 21.80
N GLY A 83 -10.60 -16.85 20.83
CA GLY A 83 -10.21 -16.61 19.44
C GLY A 83 -10.94 -15.41 18.82
N VAL A 84 -12.24 -15.29 19.06
CA VAL A 84 -13.04 -14.15 18.61
C VAL A 84 -12.59 -12.85 19.29
N ILE A 85 -12.29 -12.89 20.60
CA ILE A 85 -11.78 -11.72 21.33
C ILE A 85 -10.44 -11.26 20.76
N PHE A 86 -9.50 -12.17 20.52
CA PHE A 86 -8.19 -11.83 19.93
C PHE A 86 -8.31 -11.30 18.50
N LEU A 87 -9.21 -11.87 17.70
CA LEU A 87 -9.49 -11.38 16.34
C LEU A 87 -10.05 -9.95 16.36
N LEU A 88 -11.04 -9.69 17.22
CA LEU A 88 -11.62 -8.36 17.40
C LEU A 88 -10.59 -7.36 17.92
N LEU A 89 -9.74 -7.78 18.85
CA LEU A 89 -8.65 -6.94 19.39
C LEU A 89 -7.63 -6.63 18.30
N GLY A 90 -7.22 -7.61 17.49
CA GLY A 90 -6.34 -7.42 16.35
C GLY A 90 -6.93 -6.46 15.31
N ALA A 91 -8.21 -6.65 14.97
CA ALA A 91 -8.93 -5.76 14.07
C ALA A 91 -9.02 -4.33 14.61
N ALA A 92 -9.26 -4.16 15.91
CA ALA A 92 -9.29 -2.85 16.57
C ALA A 92 -7.92 -2.15 16.53
N VAL A 93 -6.83 -2.90 16.74
CA VAL A 93 -5.46 -2.37 16.64
C VAL A 93 -5.12 -1.95 15.21
N VAL A 94 -5.48 -2.76 14.22
CA VAL A 94 -5.28 -2.42 12.79
C VAL A 94 -6.09 -1.19 12.40
N ALA A 95 -7.35 -1.10 12.84
CA ALA A 95 -8.19 0.07 12.59
C ALA A 95 -7.62 1.33 13.26
N LEU A 96 -7.11 1.22 14.49
CA LEU A 96 -6.45 2.33 15.19
C LEU A 96 -5.20 2.80 14.44
N LEU A 97 -4.34 1.88 14.02
CA LEU A 97 -3.12 2.18 13.26
C LEU A 97 -3.44 2.83 11.91
N ALA A 98 -4.42 2.30 11.18
CA ALA A 98 -4.89 2.89 9.92
C ALA A 98 -5.42 4.31 10.14
N THR A 99 -6.18 4.53 11.21
CA THR A 99 -6.72 5.86 11.55
C THR A 99 -5.60 6.85 11.90
N LEU A 100 -4.58 6.40 12.64
CA LEU A 100 -3.41 7.22 12.98
C LEU A 100 -2.58 7.56 11.74
N LEU A 101 -2.37 6.59 10.85
CA LEU A 101 -1.64 6.78 9.59
C LEU A 101 -2.35 7.78 8.68
N VAL A 102 -3.67 7.63 8.53
CA VAL A 102 -4.51 8.57 7.76
C VAL A 102 -4.48 9.96 8.38
N ARG A 103 -4.57 10.07 9.72
CA ARG A 103 -4.47 11.36 10.42
C ARG A 103 -3.10 12.00 10.24
N ALA A 104 -2.01 11.23 10.33
CA ALA A 104 -0.65 11.72 10.12
C ALA A 104 -0.46 12.24 8.69
N LEU A 105 -0.95 11.48 7.70
CA LEU A 105 -0.90 11.85 6.30
C LEU A 105 -1.74 13.11 6.00
N MET A 106 -2.94 13.21 6.57
CA MET A 106 -3.78 14.40 6.45
C MET A 106 -3.15 15.62 7.15
N ARG A 107 -2.49 15.46 8.31
CA ARG A 107 -1.78 16.55 8.98
C ARG A 107 -0.63 17.06 8.11
N MET A 108 0.15 16.15 7.55
CA MET A 108 1.25 16.48 6.63
C MET A 108 0.77 17.17 5.35
N TRP A 109 -0.48 16.92 4.94
CA TRP A 109 -1.09 17.57 3.77
C TRP A 109 -1.75 18.91 4.12
N ARG A 110 -2.26 19.06 5.34
CA ARG A 110 -2.93 20.27 5.82
C ARG A 110 -1.93 21.35 6.28
N ASP A 111 -0.76 20.93 6.74
CA ASP A 111 0.37 21.79 7.12
C ASP A 111 1.28 22.12 5.93
N ARG A 112 0.79 22.03 4.69
CA ARG A 112 1.44 22.60 3.50
C ARG A 112 0.90 24.01 3.22
N PRO A 113 1.41 25.06 3.91
CA PRO A 113 1.24 26.41 3.38
C PRO A 113 1.95 26.43 2.04
N HIS A 114 1.25 26.98 1.05
CA HIS A 114 1.71 27.16 -0.30
C HIS A 114 2.90 28.13 -0.31
N ARG A 115 4.12 27.66 0.01
CA ARG A 115 5.33 28.45 -0.19
C ARG A 115 5.70 28.39 -1.66
N ARG A 116 4.93 29.19 -2.39
CA ARG A 116 5.28 29.84 -3.64
C ARG A 116 6.76 30.22 -3.59
N ARG A 117 7.43 29.90 -4.69
CA ARG A 117 8.60 30.61 -5.21
C ARG A 117 8.58 32.07 -4.74
N ASP A 118 9.55 32.43 -3.91
CA ASP A 118 10.10 33.76 -3.89
C ASP A 118 11.61 33.61 -3.69
N THR A 119 12.30 34.13 -4.70
CA THR A 119 13.72 34.45 -4.71
C THR A 119 14.07 35.35 -3.54
N ALA A 120 15.01 34.91 -2.70
CA ALA A 120 15.93 35.78 -1.96
C ALA A 120 16.94 34.89 -1.22
N GLU A 121 18.17 34.89 -1.73
CA GLU A 121 19.39 35.06 -0.95
C GLU A 121 19.21 34.96 0.59
N VAL A 122 19.72 33.88 1.19
CA VAL A 122 20.50 33.83 2.44
C VAL A 122 20.93 32.38 2.66
N GLY A 123 22.23 32.16 2.83
CA GLY A 123 22.78 30.90 3.33
C GLY A 123 24.01 30.37 2.58
N ALA A 124 25.00 31.22 2.32
CA ALA A 124 26.34 30.75 2.02
C ALA A 124 26.94 30.13 3.30
N GLU A 125 26.84 28.81 3.45
CA GLU A 125 27.76 28.02 4.27
C GLU A 125 28.17 26.76 3.47
N THR A 126 29.28 26.94 2.74
CA THR A 126 30.29 25.91 2.41
C THR A 126 29.84 24.59 1.75
N VAL A 127 29.37 24.61 0.49
CA VAL A 127 29.60 23.52 -0.49
C VAL A 127 29.63 24.09 -1.91
N SER A 128 30.67 24.87 -2.25
CA SER A 128 30.78 25.44 -3.61
C SER A 128 32.23 25.40 -4.10
N THR A 129 32.82 24.21 -4.25
CA THR A 129 34.05 24.03 -5.08
C THR A 129 34.19 22.60 -5.66
N GLU A 130 33.52 21.57 -5.11
CA GLU A 130 33.66 20.17 -5.60
C GLU A 130 32.64 19.76 -6.69
N ALA A 131 31.55 20.52 -6.85
CA ALA A 131 30.37 20.13 -7.64
C ALA A 131 30.62 19.81 -9.14
N PRO A 132 31.51 20.51 -9.87
CA PRO A 132 31.74 20.20 -11.28
C PRO A 132 32.42 18.84 -11.52
N ARG A 133 33.40 18.46 -10.67
CA ARG A 133 34.18 17.22 -10.87
C ARG A 133 33.37 15.97 -10.54
N GLU A 134 32.57 16.02 -9.48
CA GLU A 134 31.69 14.91 -9.11
C GLU A 134 30.58 14.68 -10.15
N ALA A 135 30.07 15.77 -10.76
CA ALA A 135 29.06 15.67 -11.82
C ALA A 135 29.59 14.95 -13.07
N ASP A 136 30.84 15.22 -13.45
CA ASP A 136 31.47 14.55 -14.59
C ASP A 136 31.75 13.06 -14.33
N ALA A 137 32.12 12.70 -13.10
CA ALA A 137 32.33 11.30 -12.71
C ALA A 137 31.02 10.48 -12.70
N ALA A 138 29.90 11.11 -12.33
CA ALA A 138 28.57 10.49 -12.29
C ALA A 138 27.93 10.32 -13.68
N ALA A 139 28.33 11.14 -14.66
CA ALA A 139 27.75 11.16 -16.00
C ALA A 139 27.63 9.80 -16.72
N PRO A 140 28.65 8.91 -16.74
CA PRO A 140 28.52 7.61 -17.40
C PRO A 140 27.49 6.69 -16.74
N VAL A 141 27.32 6.75 -15.41
CA VAL A 141 26.33 5.95 -14.69
C VAL A 141 24.93 6.45 -15.02
N ILE A 142 24.72 7.77 -14.99
CA ILE A 142 23.42 8.40 -15.28
C ILE A 142 23.00 8.13 -16.73
N ARG A 143 23.92 8.28 -17.70
CA ARG A 143 23.64 7.93 -19.12
C ARG A 143 23.24 6.47 -19.29
N ARG A 144 23.93 5.55 -18.61
CA ARG A 144 23.58 4.12 -18.64
C ARG A 144 22.20 3.88 -18.03
N GLY A 145 21.88 4.56 -16.93
CA GLY A 145 20.57 4.50 -16.31
C GLY A 145 19.44 4.97 -17.21
N ILE A 146 19.64 6.11 -17.89
CA ILE A 146 18.66 6.65 -18.85
C ILE A 146 18.44 5.67 -20.02
N ALA A 147 19.52 5.14 -20.60
CA ALA A 147 19.43 4.13 -21.65
C ALA A 147 18.74 2.83 -21.15
N GLY A 148 19.02 2.43 -19.91
CA GLY A 148 18.35 1.31 -19.25
C GLY A 148 16.84 1.54 -19.07
N ALA A 149 16.44 2.72 -18.63
CA ALA A 149 15.04 3.11 -18.47
C ALA A 149 14.29 3.13 -19.82
N LEU A 150 14.92 3.64 -20.88
CA LEU A 150 14.39 3.58 -22.25
C LEU A 150 14.22 2.14 -22.75
N ARG A 151 15.15 1.25 -22.40
CA ARG A 151 15.01 -0.16 -22.77
C ARG A 151 13.87 -0.83 -21.99
N ILE A 152 13.79 -0.60 -20.67
CA ILE A 152 12.75 -1.15 -19.79
C ILE A 152 11.34 -0.72 -20.26
N ILE A 153 11.17 0.54 -20.66
CA ILE A 153 9.86 1.04 -21.07
C ILE A 153 9.35 0.38 -22.36
N ASP A 154 10.26 -0.09 -23.22
CA ASP A 154 9.94 -0.76 -24.48
C ASP A 154 9.79 -2.29 -24.34
N GLU A 155 10.52 -2.92 -23.41
CA GLU A 155 10.49 -4.38 -23.23
C GLU A 155 9.25 -4.90 -22.48
N ARG A 156 8.68 -4.09 -21.58
CA ARG A 156 7.58 -4.54 -20.71
C ARG A 156 6.24 -4.55 -21.46
N ALA A 157 5.44 -5.60 -21.33
CA ALA A 157 4.15 -5.68 -22.02
C ALA A 157 3.12 -4.68 -21.46
N ASP A 158 3.03 -4.55 -20.13
CA ASP A 158 2.06 -3.69 -19.47
C ASP A 158 2.55 -2.23 -19.35
N PRO A 159 1.79 -1.21 -19.83
CA PRO A 159 2.21 0.20 -19.79
C PRO A 159 2.44 0.73 -18.38
N HIS A 160 1.61 0.33 -17.44
CA HIS A 160 1.67 0.78 -16.05
C HIS A 160 2.97 0.28 -15.39
N ASP A 161 3.26 -1.01 -15.51
CA ASP A 161 4.50 -1.61 -15.01
C ASP A 161 5.74 -1.09 -15.75
N ALA A 162 5.64 -0.82 -17.05
CA ALA A 162 6.74 -0.26 -17.84
C ALA A 162 7.21 1.09 -17.30
N ILE A 163 6.27 2.00 -17.03
CA ILE A 163 6.57 3.35 -16.54
C ILE A 163 7.13 3.30 -15.11
N ILE A 164 6.54 2.49 -14.23
CA ILE A 164 7.04 2.30 -12.87
C ILE A 164 8.46 1.75 -12.89
N ALA A 165 8.71 0.69 -13.65
CA ALA A 165 10.01 0.04 -13.71
C ALA A 165 11.08 0.96 -14.32
N ALA A 166 10.72 1.76 -15.33
CA ALA A 166 11.63 2.74 -15.91
C ALA A 166 12.05 3.82 -14.90
N TRP A 167 11.09 4.36 -14.11
CA TRP A 167 11.41 5.32 -13.06
C TRP A 167 12.26 4.71 -11.94
N VAL A 168 11.91 3.51 -11.46
CA VAL A 168 12.70 2.81 -10.42
C VAL A 168 14.12 2.54 -10.89
N GLY A 169 14.32 2.15 -12.16
CA GLY A 169 15.66 1.97 -12.73
C GLY A 169 16.48 3.28 -12.77
N LEU A 170 15.83 4.44 -12.95
CA LEU A 170 16.49 5.74 -12.81
C LEU A 170 16.88 6.03 -11.35
N GLU A 171 16.02 5.70 -10.38
CA GLU A 171 16.34 5.87 -8.95
C GLU A 171 17.53 5.01 -8.52
N GLU A 172 17.59 3.76 -8.98
CA GLU A 172 18.72 2.86 -8.77
C GLU A 172 20.00 3.42 -9.40
N SER A 173 19.92 3.88 -10.65
CA SER A 173 21.07 4.48 -11.34
C SER A 173 21.56 5.77 -10.69
N ALA A 174 20.63 6.56 -10.12
CA ALA A 174 20.97 7.76 -9.36
C ALA A 174 21.66 7.40 -8.04
N ALA A 175 21.22 6.34 -7.35
CA ALA A 175 21.89 5.81 -6.15
C ALA A 175 23.32 5.32 -6.45
N ASP A 176 23.53 4.74 -7.63
CA ASP A 176 24.83 4.24 -8.08
C ASP A 176 25.78 5.34 -8.58
N ALA A 177 25.30 6.59 -8.72
CA ALA A 177 26.08 7.70 -9.25
C ALA A 177 27.21 8.19 -8.32
N GLY A 178 27.37 7.58 -7.14
CA GLY A 178 28.41 7.93 -6.16
C GLY A 178 28.16 9.23 -5.41
N LEU A 179 26.96 9.82 -5.56
CA LEU A 179 26.54 11.05 -4.91
C LEU A 179 25.76 10.73 -3.63
N VAL A 180 25.92 11.55 -2.59
CA VAL A 180 25.23 11.34 -1.32
C VAL A 180 23.85 12.01 -1.35
N ARG A 181 22.85 11.27 -0.86
CA ARG A 181 21.49 11.76 -0.63
C ARG A 181 21.41 12.57 0.66
N GLY A 182 20.67 13.67 0.65
CA GLY A 182 20.38 14.45 1.85
C GLY A 182 19.64 13.63 2.92
N ARG A 183 19.80 13.98 4.20
CA ARG A 183 19.23 13.24 5.33
C ARG A 183 17.70 13.07 5.26
N SER A 184 17.00 14.07 4.75
CA SER A 184 15.54 14.08 4.58
C SER A 184 15.12 14.02 3.11
N GLU A 185 16.08 13.88 2.19
CA GLU A 185 15.82 13.85 0.74
C GLU A 185 15.26 12.47 0.38
N THR A 186 14.13 12.46 -0.32
CA THR A 186 13.50 11.23 -0.80
C THR A 186 14.24 10.67 -2.03
N PRO A 187 14.08 9.37 -2.36
CA PRO A 187 14.68 8.81 -3.58
C PRO A 187 14.29 9.57 -4.86
N ALA A 188 13.02 10.00 -4.96
CA ALA A 188 12.55 10.76 -6.12
C ALA A 188 13.18 12.15 -6.21
N GLU A 189 13.29 12.88 -5.09
CA GLU A 189 13.96 14.19 -5.05
C GLU A 189 15.45 14.07 -5.37
N PHE A 190 16.11 13.05 -4.84
CA PHE A 190 17.51 12.75 -5.12
C PHE A 190 17.74 12.47 -6.61
N THR A 191 16.90 11.62 -7.19
CA THR A 191 16.95 11.26 -8.61
C THR A 191 16.73 12.46 -9.48
N LEU A 192 15.73 13.29 -9.16
CA LEU A 192 15.48 14.55 -9.87
C LEU A 192 16.69 15.47 -9.78
N ARG A 193 17.25 15.70 -8.59
CA ARG A 193 18.44 16.53 -8.40
C ARG A 193 19.65 16.05 -9.21
N ILE A 194 19.83 14.74 -9.33
CA ILE A 194 20.93 14.16 -10.10
C ILE A 194 20.69 14.34 -11.60
N ILE A 195 19.51 13.95 -12.09
CA ILE A 195 19.17 14.03 -13.51
C ILE A 195 19.21 15.49 -13.99
N THR A 196 18.72 16.45 -13.19
CA THR A 196 18.65 17.86 -13.58
C THR A 196 19.92 18.66 -13.29
N ARG A 197 21.05 18.00 -13.01
CA ARG A 197 22.36 18.69 -12.99
C ARG A 197 22.74 19.27 -14.35
N ARG A 198 22.24 18.69 -15.44
CA ARG A 198 22.30 19.27 -16.79
C ARG A 198 21.11 20.22 -16.98
N GLU A 199 21.37 21.38 -17.54
CA GLU A 199 20.34 22.37 -17.83
C GLU A 199 19.42 21.90 -18.99
N GLY A 200 18.19 22.43 -19.06
CA GLY A 200 17.28 22.20 -20.18
C GLY A 200 16.40 20.94 -20.09
N ILE A 201 16.56 20.10 -19.06
CA ILE A 201 15.80 18.83 -18.92
C ILE A 201 14.89 18.77 -17.69
N THR A 202 14.85 19.83 -16.88
CA THR A 202 14.05 19.89 -15.64
C THR A 202 12.56 19.64 -15.86
N ASP A 203 11.99 20.19 -16.93
CA ASP A 203 10.56 20.03 -17.23
C ASP A 203 10.24 18.59 -17.66
N ALA A 204 11.10 17.97 -18.46
CA ALA A 204 10.96 16.57 -18.86
C ALA A 204 11.07 15.62 -17.66
N ALA A 205 12.09 15.81 -16.81
CA ALA A 205 12.29 15.00 -15.61
C ALA A 205 11.15 15.16 -14.59
N THR A 206 10.66 16.39 -14.40
CA THR A 206 9.52 16.65 -13.50
C THR A 206 8.21 16.06 -14.05
N SER A 207 8.02 16.09 -15.37
CA SER A 207 6.84 15.49 -16.02
C SER A 207 6.84 13.97 -15.88
N LEU A 208 8.01 13.33 -16.05
CA LEU A 208 8.16 11.89 -15.83
C LEU A 208 7.89 11.51 -14.37
N LEU A 209 8.42 12.26 -13.41
CA LEU A 209 8.16 12.05 -11.98
C LEU A 209 6.66 12.15 -11.66
N ARG A 210 5.98 13.18 -12.17
CA ARG A 210 4.52 13.35 -11.95
C ARG A 210 3.73 12.18 -12.51
N LEU A 211 4.10 11.70 -13.69
CA LEU A 211 3.45 10.55 -14.29
C LEU A 211 3.63 9.31 -13.42
N TYR A 212 4.85 9.04 -12.97
CA TYR A 212 5.13 7.96 -12.02
C TYR A 212 4.31 8.08 -10.72
N GLU A 213 4.27 9.26 -10.10
CA GLU A 213 3.53 9.48 -8.85
C GLU A 213 2.02 9.30 -9.04
N GLN A 214 1.48 9.79 -10.16
CA GLN A 214 0.06 9.65 -10.49
C GLN A 214 -0.34 8.20 -10.72
N ILE A 215 0.54 7.42 -11.34
CA ILE A 215 0.34 5.99 -11.55
C ILE A 215 0.42 5.24 -10.22
N ARG A 216 1.51 5.43 -9.47
CA ARG A 216 1.78 4.68 -8.24
C ARG A 216 0.83 5.01 -7.09
N PHE A 217 0.46 6.29 -6.94
CA PHE A 217 -0.30 6.78 -5.78
C PHE A 217 -1.67 7.34 -6.15
N GLY A 218 -1.93 7.62 -7.42
CA GLY A 218 -3.17 8.25 -7.88
C GLY A 218 -4.28 7.28 -8.26
N GLY A 219 -4.04 5.96 -8.26
CA GLY A 219 -5.01 4.95 -8.70
C GLY A 219 -5.32 5.05 -10.20
N HIS A 220 -4.41 5.64 -10.97
CA HIS A 220 -4.54 5.86 -12.41
C HIS A 220 -4.13 4.60 -13.17
N ALA A 221 -5.07 3.97 -13.87
CA ALA A 221 -4.75 2.90 -14.81
C ALA A 221 -4.06 3.51 -16.04
N SER A 222 -2.78 3.21 -16.21
CA SER A 222 -1.96 3.81 -17.26
C SER A 222 -2.21 3.15 -18.62
N GLY A 223 -2.30 3.96 -19.67
CA GLY A 223 -2.44 3.51 -21.04
C GLY A 223 -1.16 3.61 -21.87
N GLU A 224 -1.24 3.23 -23.14
CA GLU A 224 -0.11 3.39 -24.07
C GLU A 224 0.23 4.86 -24.33
N ASP A 225 -0.74 5.77 -24.21
CA ASP A 225 -0.52 7.22 -24.28
C ASP A 225 0.40 7.71 -23.15
N ASP A 226 0.20 7.19 -21.93
CA ASP A 226 1.06 7.47 -20.78
C ASP A 226 2.47 6.90 -21.02
N ARG A 227 2.57 5.70 -21.59
CA ARG A 227 3.86 5.11 -21.94
C ARG A 227 4.58 5.94 -23.01
N ALA A 228 3.87 6.43 -24.01
CA ALA A 228 4.42 7.31 -25.03
C ALA A 228 4.90 8.64 -24.44
N ALA A 229 4.15 9.22 -23.49
CA ALA A 229 4.56 10.42 -22.77
C ALA A 229 5.82 10.19 -21.92
N ALA A 230 5.87 9.09 -21.16
CA ALA A 230 7.05 8.70 -20.39
C ALA A 230 8.28 8.46 -21.28
N ARG A 231 8.10 7.75 -22.41
CA ARG A 231 9.15 7.51 -23.40
C ARG A 231 9.67 8.81 -24.00
N SER A 232 8.78 9.75 -24.34
CA SER A 232 9.15 11.07 -24.83
C SER A 232 9.97 11.85 -23.80
N ALA A 233 9.53 11.85 -22.54
CA ALA A 233 10.27 12.49 -21.45
C ALA A 233 11.66 11.87 -21.26
N LEU A 234 11.77 10.54 -21.27
CA LEU A 234 13.06 9.84 -21.19
C LEU A 234 14.00 10.20 -22.34
N ARG A 235 13.50 10.37 -23.57
CA ARG A 235 14.32 10.80 -24.72
C ARG A 235 14.81 12.24 -24.58
N MET A 236 13.96 13.16 -24.12
CA MET A 236 14.39 14.54 -23.85
C MET A 236 15.48 14.59 -22.78
N ILE A 237 15.36 13.74 -21.75
CA ILE A 237 16.39 13.59 -20.72
C ILE A 237 17.67 13.01 -21.33
N GLU A 238 17.58 11.97 -22.17
CA GLU A 238 18.72 11.37 -22.86
C GLU A 238 19.48 12.41 -23.70
N GLU A 239 18.76 13.23 -24.46
CA GLU A 239 19.33 14.28 -25.32
C GLU A 239 20.10 15.33 -24.49
N GLY A 240 19.60 15.74 -23.32
CA GLY A 240 20.32 16.67 -22.44
C GLY A 240 21.55 16.07 -21.76
N TRP A 241 21.71 14.74 -21.80
CA TRP A 241 22.85 14.01 -21.23
C TRP A 241 23.86 13.51 -22.28
N ARG A 242 23.60 13.72 -23.57
CA ARG A 242 24.57 13.50 -24.66
C ARG A 242 25.66 14.57 -24.65
#